data_AF-A0A9D0Z8Z3-F1
#
_entry.id   AF-A0A9D0Z8Z3-F1
#
_cell.length_a   1.000
_cell.length_b   1.000
_cell.length_c   1.000
_cell.angle_alpha   90.00
_cell.angle_beta   90.00
_cell.angle_gamma   90.00
#
_symmetry.space_group_name_H-M   'P 1'
#
loop_
_entity.id
_entity.type
_entity.pdbx_description
1 polymer ?
#
loop_
_entity_poly.entity_id
_entity_poly.type
_entity_poly.pdbx_seq_one_letter_code
_entity_poly.pdbx_strand_id
1 'polypeptide(L)'
;MGEDKYAGDYRVVKHVDPATGKEERRLVYTGEYFSLNLDAREKARRCLLLAGCAALGICGFLIAGLIQSAAARTLLVSMPHMFTMIALFFMLVSAVRILRLKERFTRKERDRALHRGRNACRAQTLLSAAALLGDLFLVATGRGSEVEGLALLGYALMLAAGALSLLVLRDVSAPMVDKGL
;
A
#
# COMPACT_ATOMS: atom_id res chain seq x y z
N MET A 1 10.03 18.68 3.05
CA MET A 1 10.16 18.37 4.50
C MET A 1 10.36 16.87 4.77
N GLY A 2 11.31 16.21 4.08
CA GLY A 2 11.54 14.76 4.22
C GLY A 2 12.97 14.32 3.95
N GLU A 3 13.91 15.26 3.98
CA GLU A 3 15.34 15.00 3.75
C GLU A 3 16.08 14.70 5.05
N ASP A 4 15.68 15.29 6.18
CA ASP A 4 16.34 15.07 7.47
C ASP A 4 16.27 13.63 7.99
N LYS A 5 15.16 12.91 7.76
CA LYS A 5 14.98 11.53 8.27
C LYS A 5 16.03 10.55 7.71
N TYR A 6 16.59 10.83 6.54
CA TYR A 6 17.59 9.97 5.88
C TYR A 6 18.93 10.70 5.68
N ALA A 7 19.08 11.95 6.15
CA ALA A 7 20.28 12.75 5.93
C ALA A 7 21.53 12.12 6.56
N GLY A 8 21.38 11.42 7.70
CA GLY A 8 22.46 10.67 8.36
C GLY A 8 22.96 9.45 7.59
N ASP A 9 22.19 8.97 6.60
CA ASP A 9 22.57 7.82 5.79
C ASP A 9 23.40 8.22 4.55
N TYR A 10 23.71 9.51 4.36
CA TYR A 10 24.52 10.02 3.25
C TYR A 10 25.77 10.73 3.77
N ARG A 11 26.96 10.34 3.27
CA ARG A 11 28.19 11.10 3.47
C ARG A 11 28.59 11.80 2.18
N VAL A 12 29.03 13.05 2.30
CA VAL A 12 29.67 13.76 1.20
C VAL A 12 31.09 13.24 1.07
N VAL A 13 31.36 12.47 0.03
CA VAL A 13 32.70 11.98 -0.27
C VAL A 13 33.27 12.90 -1.35
N LYS A 14 34.48 13.40 -1.13
CA LYS A 14 35.23 14.14 -2.15
C LYS A 14 35.73 13.13 -3.17
N HIS A 15 35.17 13.16 -4.37
CA HIS A 15 35.66 12.35 -5.48
C HIS A 15 36.51 13.26 -6.36
N VAL A 16 37.78 12.90 -6.55
CA VAL A 16 38.66 13.59 -7.49
C VAL A 16 38.55 12.85 -8.81
N ASP A 17 38.09 13.54 -9.86
CA ASP A 17 38.01 12.92 -11.18
C ASP A 17 39.43 12.70 -11.74
N PRO A 18 39.83 11.45 -12.05
CA PRO A 18 41.22 11.15 -12.46
C PRO A 18 41.60 11.74 -13.81
N ALA A 19 40.62 12.18 -14.62
CA ALA A 19 40.85 12.75 -15.95
C ALA A 19 40.96 14.29 -15.98
N THR A 20 40.37 15.00 -15.00
CA THR A 20 40.27 16.47 -15.00
C THR A 20 40.77 17.12 -13.71
N GLY A 21 41.09 16.34 -12.68
CA GLY A 21 41.60 16.83 -11.40
C GLY A 21 40.60 17.69 -10.61
N LYS A 22 39.35 17.80 -11.05
CA LYS A 22 38.30 18.57 -10.36
C LYS A 22 37.76 17.78 -9.17
N GLU A 23 37.70 18.45 -8.02
CA GLU A 23 37.02 17.92 -6.83
C GLU A 23 35.50 18.01 -7.04
N GLU A 24 34.84 16.86 -7.27
CA GLU A 24 33.40 16.76 -7.19
C GLU A 24 32.99 16.29 -5.79
N ARG A 25 32.13 17.08 -5.13
CA ARG A 25 31.44 16.64 -3.91
C ARG A 25 30.29 15.72 -4.32
N ARG A 26 30.46 14.40 -4.16
CA ARG A 26 29.37 13.43 -4.39
C ARG A 26 28.77 12.96 -3.07
N LEU A 27 27.44 12.99 -2.99
CA LEU A 27 26.68 12.39 -1.90
C LEU A 27 26.63 10.88 -2.11
N VAL A 28 27.33 10.12 -1.25
CA VAL A 28 27.34 8.66 -1.26
C VAL A 28 26.50 8.16 -0.09
N TYR A 29 25.57 7.24 -0.37
CA TYR A 29 24.78 6.60 0.68
C TYR A 29 25.66 5.59 1.44
N THR A 30 25.75 5.78 2.75
CA THR A 30 26.51 4.94 3.69
C THR A 30 25.61 4.15 4.65
N GLY A 31 24.29 4.22 4.47
CA GLY A 31 23.33 3.45 5.27
C GLY A 31 23.25 1.97 4.85
N GLU A 32 22.41 1.21 5.56
CA GLU A 32 22.14 -0.20 5.26
C GLU A 32 21.48 -0.37 3.89
N TYR A 33 21.91 -1.40 3.16
CA TYR A 33 21.31 -1.82 1.90
C TYR A 33 20.47 -3.08 2.12
N PHE A 34 19.24 -3.04 1.61
CA PHE A 34 18.34 -4.18 1.66
C PHE A 34 18.31 -4.86 0.30
N SER A 35 18.24 -6.18 0.31
CA SER A 35 17.96 -6.97 -0.89
C SER A 35 16.77 -7.88 -0.67
N LEU A 36 15.92 -7.99 -1.69
CA LEU A 36 14.87 -8.99 -1.72
C LEU A 36 15.51 -10.27 -2.27
N ASN A 37 15.67 -11.30 -1.44
CA ASN A 37 16.05 -12.64 -1.89
C ASN A 37 14.84 -13.32 -2.56
N LEU A 38 14.37 -12.71 -3.65
CA LEU A 38 13.27 -13.22 -4.47
C LEU A 38 13.69 -13.17 -5.92
N ASP A 39 13.51 -14.30 -6.61
CA ASP A 39 13.63 -14.33 -8.06
C ASP A 39 12.71 -13.29 -8.70
N ALA A 40 13.15 -12.73 -9.83
CA ALA A 40 12.38 -11.73 -10.58
C ALA A 40 10.95 -12.22 -10.91
N ARG A 41 10.80 -13.52 -11.17
CA ARG A 41 9.51 -14.17 -11.42
C ARG A 41 8.62 -14.21 -10.18
N GLU A 42 9.18 -14.52 -9.02
CA GLU A 42 8.46 -14.60 -7.75
C GLU A 42 8.05 -13.21 -7.27
N LYS A 43 8.93 -12.22 -7.45
CA LYS A 43 8.64 -10.80 -7.23
C LYS A 43 7.49 -10.32 -8.11
N ALA A 44 7.50 -10.65 -9.41
CA ALA A 44 6.43 -10.30 -10.34
C ALA A 44 5.09 -10.94 -9.94
N ARG A 45 5.09 -12.23 -9.57
CA ARG A 45 3.90 -12.93 -9.06
C ARG A 45 3.29 -12.23 -7.86
N ARG A 46 4.09 -11.88 -6.85
CA ARG A 46 3.61 -11.20 -5.64
C ARG A 46 3.10 -9.79 -5.92
N CYS A 47 3.74 -9.06 -6.84
CA CYS A 47 3.22 -7.77 -7.31
C CYS A 47 1.88 -7.92 -8.03
N LEU A 48 1.73 -8.97 -8.85
CA LEU A 48 0.51 -9.27 -9.58
C LEU A 48 -0.62 -9.69 -8.63
N LEU A 49 -0.32 -10.46 -7.58
CA LEU A 49 -1.26 -10.76 -6.50
C LEU A 49 -1.70 -9.49 -5.77
N LEU A 50 -0.77 -8.58 -5.45
CA LEU A 50 -1.11 -7.30 -4.79
C LEU A 50 -1.97 -6.40 -5.70
N ALA A 51 -1.65 -6.35 -6.99
CA ALA A 51 -2.45 -5.63 -7.98
C ALA A 51 -3.84 -6.27 -8.16
N GLY A 52 -3.93 -7.61 -8.14
CA GLY A 52 -5.19 -8.36 -8.16
C GLY A 52 -6.05 -8.07 -6.92
N CYS A 53 -5.44 -7.99 -5.73
CA CYS A 53 -6.14 -7.57 -4.52
C CYS A 53 -6.65 -6.14 -4.62
N ALA A 54 -5.86 -5.22 -5.16
CA ALA A 54 -6.30 -3.85 -5.39
C ALA A 54 -7.46 -3.79 -6.41
N ALA A 55 -7.40 -4.57 -7.49
CA ALA A 55 -8.48 -4.68 -8.47
C ALA A 55 -9.77 -5.23 -7.84
N LEU A 56 -9.67 -6.28 -7.01
CA LEU A 56 -10.81 -6.79 -6.23
C LEU A 56 -11.37 -5.70 -5.32
N GLY A 57 -10.52 -4.95 -4.62
CA GLY A 57 -10.96 -3.83 -3.78
C GLY A 57 -11.68 -2.74 -4.58
N ILE A 58 -11.24 -2.45 -5.80
CA ILE A 58 -11.94 -1.51 -6.72
C ILE A 58 -13.29 -2.08 -7.14
N CYS A 59 -13.38 -3.36 -7.49
CA CYS A 59 -14.66 -4.00 -7.81
C CYS A 59 -15.64 -3.89 -6.63
N GLY A 60 -15.18 -4.18 -5.40
CA GLY A 60 -15.99 -4.03 -4.19
C GLY A 60 -16.41 -2.59 -3.95
N PHE A 61 -15.52 -1.63 -4.20
CA PHE A 61 -15.83 -0.20 -4.12
C PHE A 61 -16.92 0.19 -5.12
N LEU A 62 -16.83 -0.26 -6.38
CA LEU A 62 -17.84 0.02 -7.39
C LEU A 62 -19.18 -0.63 -7.06
N ILE A 63 -19.19 -1.87 -6.59
CA ILE A 63 -20.41 -2.57 -6.17
C ILE A 63 -21.07 -1.80 -5.02
N ALA A 64 -20.32 -1.44 -3.97
CA ALA A 64 -20.86 -0.70 -2.83
C ALA A 64 -21.28 0.74 -3.19
N GLY A 65 -20.59 1.39 -4.12
CA GLY A 65 -20.86 2.79 -4.50
C GLY A 65 -21.94 2.99 -5.57
N LEU A 66 -22.10 2.05 -6.50
CA LEU A 66 -23.15 2.10 -7.52
C LEU A 66 -24.53 1.75 -6.95
N ILE A 67 -24.56 1.07 -5.82
CA ILE A 67 -25.79 0.64 -5.17
C ILE A 67 -26.23 1.74 -4.22
N GLN A 68 -27.38 2.32 -4.52
CA GLN A 68 -27.92 3.46 -3.80
C GLN A 68 -28.60 3.02 -2.49
N SER A 69 -27.86 2.33 -1.61
CA SER A 69 -28.36 1.82 -0.33
C SER A 69 -28.76 2.97 0.61
N ALA A 70 -29.66 2.69 1.55
CA ALA A 70 -30.05 3.67 2.57
C ALA A 70 -28.83 4.07 3.42
N ALA A 71 -27.96 3.12 3.72
CA ALA A 71 -26.70 3.35 4.41
C ALA A 71 -25.71 4.24 3.66
N ALA A 72 -25.60 4.13 2.35
CA ALA A 72 -24.73 4.99 1.53
C ALA A 72 -25.11 6.48 1.61
N ARG A 73 -26.34 6.82 2.04
CA ARG A 73 -26.79 8.20 2.23
C ARG A 73 -26.39 8.78 3.59
N THR A 74 -25.93 7.94 4.52
CA THR A 74 -25.42 8.41 5.81
C THR A 74 -23.95 8.76 5.71
N LEU A 75 -23.57 9.90 6.29
CA LEU A 75 -22.17 10.34 6.35
C LEU A 75 -21.26 9.33 7.07
N LEU A 76 -21.84 8.51 7.95
CA LEU A 76 -21.13 7.46 8.69
C LEU A 76 -20.53 6.39 7.77
N VAL A 77 -21.20 6.07 6.66
CA VAL A 77 -20.77 5.03 5.72
C VAL A 77 -20.13 5.63 4.46
N SER A 78 -20.66 6.76 3.96
CA SER A 78 -20.16 7.38 2.74
C SER A 78 -18.75 7.97 2.90
N MET A 79 -18.43 8.58 4.05
CA MET A 79 -17.09 9.15 4.29
C MET A 79 -16.01 8.07 4.31
N PRO A 80 -16.11 7.00 5.15
CA PRO A 80 -15.12 5.92 5.12
C PRO A 80 -14.99 5.30 3.73
N HIS A 81 -16.11 5.08 3.04
CA HIS A 81 -16.12 4.54 1.68
C HIS A 81 -15.31 5.43 0.73
N MET A 82 -15.54 6.74 0.66
CA MET A 82 -14.77 7.63 -0.22
C MET A 82 -13.25 7.60 0.08
N PHE A 83 -12.86 7.56 1.36
CA PHE A 83 -11.45 7.50 1.73
C PHE A 83 -10.77 6.17 1.35
N THR A 84 -11.52 5.07 1.18
CA THR A 84 -10.94 3.81 0.70
C THR A 84 -10.36 3.92 -0.71
N MET A 85 -10.91 4.78 -1.57
CA MET A 85 -10.38 5.01 -2.91
C MET A 85 -8.93 5.53 -2.88
N ILE A 86 -8.63 6.41 -1.92
CA ILE A 86 -7.27 6.93 -1.71
C ILE A 86 -6.34 5.81 -1.25
N ALA A 87 -6.81 4.95 -0.34
CA ALA A 87 -6.03 3.80 0.12
C ALA A 87 -5.75 2.79 -1.01
N LEU A 88 -6.74 2.51 -1.87
CA LEU A 88 -6.61 1.66 -3.06
C LEU A 88 -5.57 2.23 -4.04
N PHE A 89 -5.60 3.53 -4.29
CA PHE A 89 -4.61 4.19 -5.14
C PHE A 89 -3.18 4.04 -4.58
N PHE A 90 -2.99 4.28 -3.29
CA PHE A 90 -1.66 4.12 -2.68
C PHE A 90 -1.18 2.66 -2.66
N MET A 91 -2.09 1.68 -2.60
CA MET A 91 -1.73 0.27 -2.76
C MET A 91 -1.23 -0.03 -4.18
N LEU A 92 -1.91 0.44 -5.22
CA LEU A 92 -1.45 0.28 -6.61
C LEU A 92 -0.08 0.92 -6.83
N VAL A 93 0.12 2.14 -6.34
CA VAL A 93 1.42 2.83 -6.39
C VAL A 93 2.50 2.02 -5.68
N SER A 94 2.16 1.39 -4.55
CA SER A 94 3.09 0.55 -3.80
C SER A 94 3.42 -0.74 -4.55
N ALA A 95 2.45 -1.38 -5.21
CA ALA A 95 2.67 -2.55 -6.07
C ALA A 95 3.67 -2.24 -7.20
N VAL A 96 3.46 -1.12 -7.91
CA VAL A 96 4.36 -0.68 -8.98
C VAL A 96 5.75 -0.36 -8.45
N ARG A 97 5.86 0.27 -7.28
CA ARG A 97 7.15 0.55 -6.65
C ARG A 97 7.90 -0.71 -6.26
N ILE A 98 7.21 -1.71 -5.69
CA ILE A 98 7.81 -3.00 -5.37
C ILE A 98 8.31 -3.67 -6.66
N LEU A 99 7.54 -3.64 -7.75
CA LEU A 99 7.97 -4.18 -9.04
C LEU A 99 9.25 -3.51 -9.55
N ARG A 100 9.34 -2.17 -9.44
CA ARG A 100 10.47 -1.36 -9.88
C ARG A 100 11.65 -1.31 -8.90
N LEU A 101 11.54 -1.92 -7.72
CA LEU A 101 12.65 -1.94 -6.75
C LEU A 101 13.86 -2.63 -7.37
N LYS A 102 15.04 -2.04 -7.23
CA LYS A 102 16.29 -2.68 -7.67
C LYS A 102 16.65 -3.84 -6.74
N GLU A 103 17.59 -4.68 -7.17
CA GLU A 103 18.05 -5.86 -6.41
C GLU A 103 18.69 -5.47 -5.07
N ARG A 104 19.37 -4.31 -5.03
CA ARG A 104 19.80 -3.60 -3.83
C ARG A 104 19.08 -2.26 -3.76
N PHE A 105 18.44 -1.97 -2.64
CA PHE A 105 17.69 -0.73 -2.44
C PHE A 105 17.95 -0.14 -1.06
N THR A 106 17.82 1.18 -0.98
CA THR A 106 18.10 1.97 0.23
C THR A 106 16.95 1.85 1.24
N ARG A 107 17.22 2.21 2.51
CA ARG A 107 16.21 2.30 3.57
C ARG A 107 15.04 3.20 3.18
N LYS A 108 15.31 4.29 2.47
CA LYS A 108 14.30 5.20 1.92
C LYS A 108 13.37 4.52 0.92
N GLU A 109 13.91 3.74 0.00
CA GLU A 109 13.13 3.01 -1.00
C GLU A 109 12.28 1.91 -0.37
N ARG A 110 12.84 1.20 0.63
CA ARG A 110 12.11 0.22 1.44
C ARG A 110 10.89 0.85 2.11
N ASP A 111 11.08 1.95 2.85
CA ASP A 111 9.99 2.61 3.57
C ASP A 111 8.93 3.17 2.59
N ARG A 112 9.37 3.70 1.43
CA ARG A 112 8.47 4.24 0.41
C ARG A 112 7.62 3.17 -0.30
N ALA A 113 8.13 1.94 -0.43
CA ALA A 113 7.45 0.85 -1.11
C ALA A 113 6.63 0.00 -0.14
N LEU A 114 7.21 -0.40 1.00
CA LEU A 114 6.61 -1.39 1.90
C LEU A 114 5.90 -0.76 3.09
N HIS A 115 6.54 0.21 3.75
CA HIS A 115 5.91 0.84 4.92
C HIS A 115 4.68 1.66 4.51
N ARG A 116 4.78 2.41 3.41
CA ARG A 116 3.61 3.11 2.85
C ARG A 116 2.55 2.16 2.32
N GLY A 117 2.96 1.09 1.62
CA GLY A 117 2.03 0.07 1.13
C GLY A 117 1.26 -0.58 2.27
N ARG A 118 1.96 -1.01 3.33
CA ARG A 118 1.35 -1.62 4.51
C ARG A 118 0.41 -0.67 5.25
N ASN A 119 0.75 0.61 5.34
CA ASN A 119 -0.14 1.61 5.91
C ASN A 119 -1.38 1.83 5.04
N ALA A 120 -1.25 1.83 3.71
CA ALA A 120 -2.39 1.92 2.80
C ALA A 120 -3.32 0.70 2.93
N CYS A 121 -2.77 -0.51 2.99
CA CYS A 121 -3.54 -1.72 3.23
C CYS A 121 -4.28 -1.67 4.57
N ARG A 122 -3.60 -1.26 5.66
CA ARG A 122 -4.23 -1.09 6.99
C ARG A 122 -5.36 -0.06 6.94
N ALA A 123 -5.13 1.09 6.29
CA ALA A 123 -6.14 2.12 6.14
C ALA A 123 -7.35 1.59 5.37
N GLN A 124 -7.14 0.88 4.26
CA GLN A 124 -8.24 0.23 3.54
C GLN A 124 -9.01 -0.73 4.44
N THR A 125 -8.33 -1.65 5.14
CA THR A 125 -8.99 -2.62 6.02
C THR A 125 -9.83 -1.93 7.08
N LEU A 126 -9.29 -0.90 7.75
CA LEU A 126 -9.99 -0.14 8.78
C LEU A 126 -11.21 0.61 8.23
N LEU A 127 -11.04 1.30 7.10
CA LEU A 127 -12.12 2.07 6.47
C LEU A 127 -13.22 1.16 5.94
N SER A 128 -12.86 0.00 5.38
CA SER A 128 -13.82 -1.00 4.89
C SER A 128 -14.57 -1.66 6.05
N ALA A 129 -13.89 -1.94 7.17
CA ALA A 129 -14.51 -2.45 8.38
C ALA A 129 -15.49 -1.44 8.98
N ALA A 130 -15.11 -0.16 9.04
CA ALA A 130 -15.98 0.91 9.53
C ALA A 130 -17.24 1.06 8.66
N ALA A 131 -17.08 1.04 7.33
CA ALA A 131 -18.21 1.08 6.40
C ALA A 131 -19.14 -0.12 6.58
N LEU A 132 -18.58 -1.33 6.69
CA LEU A 132 -19.34 -2.57 6.89
C LEU A 132 -20.09 -2.58 8.23
N LEU A 133 -19.47 -2.12 9.31
CA LEU A 133 -20.12 -2.02 10.62
C LEU A 133 -21.24 -0.97 10.61
N GLY A 134 -21.05 0.15 9.92
CA GLY A 134 -22.09 1.17 9.76
C GLY A 134 -23.29 0.66 8.99
N ASP A 135 -23.06 -0.09 7.91
CA ASP A 135 -24.11 -0.74 7.12
C ASP A 135 -24.86 -1.79 7.95
N LEU A 136 -24.13 -2.68 8.65
CA LEU A 136 -24.70 -3.70 9.53
C LEU A 136 -25.55 -3.10 10.67
N PHE A 137 -25.10 -1.98 11.24
CA PHE A 137 -25.84 -1.27 12.28
C PHE A 137 -27.18 -0.73 11.75
N LEU A 138 -27.19 -0.17 10.54
CA LEU A 138 -28.40 0.36 9.92
C LEU A 138 -29.40 -0.75 9.58
N VAL A 139 -28.92 -1.87 9.03
CA VAL A 139 -29.71 -3.09 8.81
C VAL A 139 -30.33 -3.56 10.13
N ALA A 140 -29.54 -3.65 11.20
CA ALA A 140 -30.00 -4.10 12.51
C ALA A 140 -31.06 -3.17 13.14
N THR A 141 -31.03 -1.87 12.83
CA THR A 141 -32.02 -0.89 13.28
C THR A 141 -33.32 -0.89 12.46
N GLY A 142 -33.46 -1.81 11.49
CA GLY A 142 -34.65 -1.93 10.65
C GLY A 142 -34.82 -0.79 9.63
N ARG A 143 -33.78 0.02 9.43
CA ARG A 143 -33.72 1.07 8.39
C ARG A 143 -33.21 0.54 7.05
N GLY A 144 -33.11 -0.79 6.95
CA GLY A 144 -32.53 -1.47 5.83
C GLY A 144 -33.43 -1.59 4.61
N SER A 145 -32.81 -1.77 3.44
CA SER A 145 -33.49 -1.99 2.16
C SER A 145 -33.03 -3.29 1.52
N GLU A 146 -33.82 -3.89 0.62
CA GLU A 146 -33.48 -5.15 -0.07
C GLU A 146 -32.15 -5.11 -0.83
N VAL A 147 -31.69 -3.91 -1.22
CA VAL A 147 -30.43 -3.68 -1.93
C VAL A 147 -29.19 -3.67 -1.02
N GLU A 148 -29.36 -3.71 0.31
CA GLU A 148 -28.24 -3.67 1.27
C GLU A 148 -27.40 -4.94 1.28
N GLY A 149 -27.99 -6.10 0.96
CA GLY A 149 -27.22 -7.36 0.88
C GLY A 149 -26.08 -7.29 -0.14
N LEU A 150 -26.29 -6.57 -1.24
CA LEU A 150 -25.28 -6.41 -2.29
C LEU A 150 -24.23 -5.34 -1.92
N ALA A 151 -24.62 -4.29 -1.19
CA ALA A 151 -23.70 -3.28 -0.64
C ALA A 151 -22.80 -3.88 0.45
N LEU A 152 -23.37 -4.67 1.36
CA LEU A 152 -22.65 -5.47 2.36
C LEU A 152 -21.62 -6.39 1.71
N LEU A 153 -21.99 -7.06 0.61
CA LEU A 153 -21.08 -7.90 -0.15
C LEU A 153 -19.92 -7.07 -0.74
N GLY A 154 -20.20 -5.88 -1.25
CA GLY A 154 -19.17 -4.93 -1.71
C GLY A 154 -18.18 -4.56 -0.60
N TYR A 155 -18.67 -4.14 0.57
CA TYR A 155 -17.80 -3.80 1.71
C TYR A 155 -17.02 -5.00 2.25
N ALA A 156 -17.64 -6.18 2.29
CA ALA A 156 -16.98 -7.42 2.71
C ALA A 156 -15.85 -7.81 1.73
N LEU A 157 -16.07 -7.64 0.43
CA LEU A 157 -15.06 -7.86 -0.60
C LEU A 157 -13.87 -6.90 -0.45
N MET A 158 -14.14 -5.62 -0.17
CA MET A 158 -13.09 -4.61 0.09
C MET A 158 -12.28 -4.94 1.35
N LEU A 159 -12.94 -5.41 2.40
CA LEU A 159 -12.32 -5.83 3.65
C LEU A 159 -11.41 -7.04 3.43
N ALA A 160 -11.92 -8.07 2.73
CA ALA A 160 -11.17 -9.27 2.38
C ALA A 160 -9.95 -8.93 1.50
N ALA A 161 -10.12 -8.05 0.50
CA ALA A 161 -9.04 -7.56 -0.35
C ALA A 161 -7.95 -6.83 0.47
N GLY A 162 -8.36 -5.99 1.42
CA GLY A 162 -7.45 -5.31 2.33
C GLY A 162 -6.66 -6.29 3.21
N ALA A 163 -7.34 -7.27 3.82
CA ALA A 163 -6.70 -8.30 4.63
C ALA A 163 -5.71 -9.17 3.83
N LEU A 164 -6.11 -9.63 2.64
CA LEU A 164 -5.24 -10.40 1.74
C LEU A 164 -4.02 -9.59 1.32
N SER A 165 -4.18 -8.30 1.00
CA SER A 165 -3.06 -7.44 0.64
C SER A 165 -2.03 -7.28 1.78
N LEU A 166 -2.47 -7.30 3.05
CA LEU A 166 -1.58 -7.30 4.21
C LEU A 166 -0.78 -8.60 4.35
N LEU A 167 -1.40 -9.74 4.04
CA LEU A 167 -0.72 -11.03 4.03
C LEU A 167 0.34 -11.08 2.93
N VAL A 168 -0.02 -10.68 1.70
CA VAL A 168 0.92 -10.61 0.58
C VAL A 168 2.11 -9.67 0.88
N LEU A 169 1.85 -8.50 1.48
CA LEU A 169 2.93 -7.59 1.87
C LEU A 169 3.81 -8.14 3.00
N ARG A 170 3.22 -8.89 3.95
CA ARG A 170 3.99 -9.58 5.00
C ARG A 170 4.91 -10.62 4.37
N ASP A 171 4.42 -11.40 3.42
CA ASP A 171 5.20 -12.42 2.74
C ASP A 171 6.29 -11.83 1.86
N VAL A 172 6.06 -10.68 1.21
CA VAL A 172 7.09 -9.92 0.49
C VAL A 172 8.18 -9.39 1.42
N SER A 173 7.83 -9.03 2.67
CA SER A 173 8.79 -8.54 3.66
C SER A 173 9.60 -9.63 4.37
N ALA A 174 9.10 -10.88 4.39
CA ALA A 174 9.76 -12.01 5.06
C ALA A 174 11.15 -12.39 4.51
N PRO A 175 11.41 -12.43 3.18
CA PRO A 175 12.71 -12.78 2.61
C PRO A 175 13.69 -11.59 2.53
N MET A 176 13.48 -10.53 3.33
CA MET A 176 14.41 -9.40 3.35
C MET A 176 15.67 -9.76 4.11
N VAL A 177 16.79 -9.76 3.40
CA VAL A 177 18.11 -9.92 4.01
C VAL A 177 18.78 -8.56 4.05
N ASP A 178 19.19 -8.19 5.26
CA ASP A 178 20.06 -7.05 5.49
C ASP A 178 21.45 -7.41 4.97
N LYS A 179 21.86 -6.74 3.88
CA LYS A 179 23.23 -6.85 3.38
C LYS A 179 23.94 -5.62 3.93
N GLY A 180 24.54 -5.80 5.11
CA GLY A 180 25.55 -4.88 5.62
C GLY A 180 26.63 -4.63 4.55
N LEU A 181 27.25 -3.45 4.64
CA LEU A 181 28.28 -2.94 3.71
C LEU A 181 29.35 -3.96 3.36
#